data_AF-A0A1B6CIG4-F1
#
_entry.id   AF-A0A1B6CIG4-F1
#
_cell.length_a   1.000
_cell.length_b   1.000
_cell.length_c   1.000
_cell.angle_alpha   90.00
_cell.angle_beta   90.00
_cell.angle_gamma   90.00
#
_symmetry.space_group_name_H-M   'P 1'
#
loop_
_entity.id
_entity.type
_entity.pdbx_description
1 polymer ?
#
loop_
_entity_poly.entity_id
_entity_poly.type
_entity_poly.pdbx_seq_one_letter_code
_entity_poly.pdbx_strand_id
1 'polypeptide(L)'
;MTNILFCYAREYPTMCYRQGMHEILAPLLFILHCDHQALLHTKELDFVSEIIDEALNERYFEEDSYVMFEKVMAAIQGSYHINDLTPSSTGYFPTQMSPTHSPISENQVLTQLEWIKEKLFAPNDPELFQHLVKLDISLPLFGIRWLRLLFGREFPLQDLLVLWDAIFSEGTKFHLVNYIVVAMLKAIRHQLLSSDYTDCLTLLMHYPTIMDISYIIDTALHLKDPKAFSKPTMTPFPQFPSPSHPEGRIIKETNKPPDKGKKPLRIPNSTSQVSLRFRSGLKDFKDKMLMVCNQLSDNLKFE
;
A
#
# COMPACT_ATOMS: atom_id res chain seq x y z
N MET A 1 8.93 17.20 -2.53
CA MET A 1 7.49 16.86 -2.55
C MET A 1 6.64 18.05 -3.00
N THR A 2 6.72 19.22 -2.36
CA THR A 2 5.90 20.40 -2.72
C THR A 2 6.02 20.81 -4.18
N ASN A 3 7.24 20.90 -4.71
CA ASN A 3 7.47 21.25 -6.11
C ASN A 3 6.80 20.27 -7.08
N ILE A 4 6.99 18.96 -6.89
CA ILE A 4 6.35 17.90 -7.70
C ILE A 4 4.83 18.05 -7.71
N LEU A 5 4.21 18.18 -6.53
CA LEU A 5 2.75 18.31 -6.41
C LEU A 5 2.26 19.64 -7.01
N PHE A 6 3.04 20.72 -6.87
CA PHE A 6 2.73 22.02 -7.46
C PHE A 6 2.81 21.97 -8.99
N CYS A 7 3.87 21.39 -9.55
CA CYS A 7 4.01 21.17 -10.99
C CYS A 7 2.84 20.34 -11.52
N TYR A 8 2.49 19.25 -10.83
CA TYR A 8 1.37 18.40 -11.22
C TYR A 8 0.04 19.17 -11.21
N ALA A 9 -0.23 19.92 -10.14
CA ALA A 9 -1.46 20.71 -10.03
C ALA A 9 -1.57 21.78 -11.11
N ARG A 10 -0.45 22.35 -11.56
CA ARG A 10 -0.40 23.33 -12.64
C ARG A 10 -0.57 22.70 -14.02
N GLU A 11 0.01 21.53 -14.25
CA GLU A 11 -0.10 20.81 -15.52
C GLU A 11 -1.49 20.18 -15.70
N TYR A 12 -2.11 19.73 -14.61
CA TYR A 12 -3.44 19.11 -14.58
C TYR A 12 -4.44 19.99 -13.81
N PRO A 13 -4.85 21.17 -14.32
CA PRO A 13 -5.63 22.14 -13.57
C PRO A 13 -7.00 21.60 -13.15
N THR A 14 -7.65 20.74 -13.93
CA THR A 14 -8.94 20.12 -13.57
C THR A 14 -8.82 19.20 -12.36
N MET A 15 -7.71 18.46 -12.26
CA MET A 15 -7.40 17.61 -11.12
C MET A 15 -6.97 18.47 -9.93
N CYS A 16 -6.06 19.42 -10.17
CA CYS A 16 -5.36 20.23 -9.17
C CYS A 16 -4.68 19.33 -8.11
N TYR A 17 -4.12 19.93 -7.06
CA TYR A 17 -3.74 19.18 -5.88
C TYR A 17 -5.00 18.75 -5.11
N ARG A 18 -5.06 17.49 -4.72
CA ARG A 18 -6.08 16.93 -3.85
C ARG A 18 -5.44 16.27 -2.64
N GLN A 19 -6.09 16.42 -1.47
CA GLN A 19 -5.64 15.77 -0.26
C GLN A 19 -5.51 14.26 -0.47
N GLY A 20 -4.40 13.69 -0.02
CA GLY A 20 -4.04 12.28 -0.23
C GLY A 20 -3.05 12.05 -1.37
N MET A 21 -2.91 12.97 -2.35
CA MET A 21 -1.90 12.83 -3.41
C MET A 21 -0.47 12.78 -2.88
N HIS A 22 -0.18 13.50 -1.80
CA HIS A 22 1.12 13.43 -1.12
C HIS A 22 1.40 12.05 -0.52
N GLU A 23 0.36 11.30 -0.13
CA GLU A 23 0.49 9.94 0.40
C GLU A 23 0.80 8.93 -0.72
N ILE A 24 0.37 9.21 -1.95
CA ILE A 24 0.76 8.44 -3.14
C ILE A 24 2.21 8.76 -3.55
N LEU A 25 2.61 10.03 -3.48
CA LEU A 25 3.96 10.45 -3.84
C LEU A 25 5.02 9.96 -2.82
N ALA A 26 4.68 9.86 -1.54
CA ALA A 26 5.64 9.51 -0.48
C ALA A 26 6.36 8.17 -0.71
N PRO A 27 5.69 7.02 -0.97
CA PRO A 27 6.38 5.76 -1.24
C PRO A 27 7.27 5.79 -2.49
N LEU A 28 6.90 6.55 -3.52
CA LEU A 28 7.71 6.69 -4.73
C LEU A 28 9.03 7.41 -4.43
N LEU A 29 8.96 8.53 -3.69
CA LEU A 29 10.16 9.24 -3.23
C LEU A 29 11.04 8.35 -2.35
N PHE A 30 10.43 7.51 -1.52
CA PHE A 30 11.16 6.58 -0.66
C PHE A 30 11.98 5.57 -1.48
N ILE A 31 11.35 4.92 -2.47
CA ILE A 31 12.02 3.92 -3.31
C ILE A 31 13.15 4.56 -4.11
N LEU A 32 12.86 5.66 -4.81
CA LEU A 32 13.88 6.37 -5.60
C LEU A 32 15.09 6.79 -4.73
N HIS A 33 14.83 7.19 -3.48
CA HIS A 33 15.91 7.53 -2.56
C HIS A 33 16.71 6.28 -2.17
N CYS A 34 16.04 5.17 -1.88
CA CYS A 34 16.71 3.90 -1.57
C CYS A 34 17.57 3.40 -2.73
N ASP A 35 17.07 3.50 -3.96
CA ASP A 35 17.80 3.11 -5.16
C ASP A 35 19.03 3.98 -5.38
N HIS A 36 18.91 5.29 -5.16
CA HIS A 36 20.06 6.19 -5.18
C HIS A 36 21.10 5.85 -4.10
N GLN A 37 20.68 5.55 -2.87
CA GLN A 37 21.60 5.12 -1.81
C GLN A 37 22.29 3.78 -2.17
N ALA A 38 21.57 2.86 -2.81
CA ALA A 38 22.13 1.60 -3.28
C ALA A 38 23.16 1.81 -4.41
N LEU A 39 22.90 2.76 -5.32
CA LEU A 39 23.85 3.17 -6.36
C LEU A 39 25.16 3.67 -5.73
N LEU A 40 25.10 4.60 -4.77
CA LEU A 40 26.29 5.17 -4.13
C LEU A 40 27.18 4.08 -3.52
N HIS A 41 26.59 3.12 -2.82
CA HIS A 41 27.34 2.00 -2.26
C HIS A 41 27.94 1.07 -3.34
N THR A 42 27.24 0.88 -4.46
CA THR A 42 27.74 0.05 -5.56
C THR A 42 28.88 0.74 -6.30
N LYS A 43 28.89 2.07 -6.38
CA LYS A 43 30.01 2.86 -6.92
C LYS A 43 31.29 2.69 -6.13
N GLU A 44 31.21 2.53 -4.80
CA GLU A 44 32.39 2.23 -3.96
C GLU A 44 33.06 0.89 -4.32
N LEU A 45 32.30 -0.02 -4.96
CA LEU A 45 32.74 -1.35 -5.37
C LEU A 45 33.18 -1.41 -6.85
N ASP A 46 33.20 -0.27 -7.54
CA ASP A 46 33.66 -0.09 -8.94
C ASP A 46 32.93 -0.99 -9.97
N PHE A 47 31.67 -1.33 -9.69
CA PHE A 47 30.84 -2.22 -10.53
C PHE A 47 29.49 -1.56 -10.87
N VAL A 48 29.51 -0.48 -11.66
CA VAL A 48 28.28 0.19 -12.10
C VAL A 48 28.31 0.44 -13.60
N SER A 49 27.27 -0.04 -14.29
CA SER A 49 27.03 0.26 -15.70
C SER A 49 26.62 1.72 -15.88
N GLU A 50 27.07 2.39 -16.93
CA GLU A 50 26.68 3.77 -17.29
C GLU A 50 25.15 3.96 -17.31
N ILE A 51 24.41 2.94 -17.74
CA ILE A 51 22.93 2.97 -17.79
C ILE A 51 22.34 3.09 -16.39
N ILE A 52 22.86 2.34 -15.42
CA ILE A 52 22.37 2.35 -14.03
C ILE A 52 22.77 3.66 -13.36
N ASP A 53 23.96 4.18 -13.68
CA ASP A 53 24.42 5.46 -13.15
C ASP A 53 23.51 6.62 -13.59
N GLU A 54 23.16 6.66 -14.87
CA GLU A 54 22.26 7.69 -15.41
C GLU A 54 20.82 7.52 -14.88
N ALA A 55 20.31 6.29 -14.84
CA ALA A 55 18.93 6.02 -14.43
C ALA A 55 18.65 6.28 -12.94
N LEU A 56 19.68 6.22 -12.08
CA LEU A 56 19.56 6.45 -10.63
C LEU A 56 20.28 7.74 -10.20
N ASN A 57 20.51 8.64 -11.15
CA ASN A 57 21.23 9.88 -10.94
C ASN A 57 20.41 10.86 -10.08
N GLU A 58 20.99 11.32 -8.97
CA GLU A 58 20.32 12.24 -8.03
C GLU A 58 19.85 13.53 -8.69
N ARG A 59 20.52 13.96 -9.76
CA ARG A 59 20.16 15.19 -10.49
C ARG A 59 18.78 15.15 -11.12
N TYR A 60 18.28 13.96 -11.43
CA TYR A 60 16.97 13.74 -12.03
C TYR A 60 15.93 13.25 -11.02
N PHE A 61 16.28 13.23 -9.73
CA PHE A 61 15.42 12.68 -8.69
C PHE A 61 14.02 13.31 -8.68
N GLU A 62 13.90 14.63 -8.86
CA GLU A 62 12.62 15.31 -8.83
C GLU A 62 11.79 15.01 -10.09
N GLU A 63 12.44 14.96 -11.24
CA GLU A 63 11.89 14.66 -12.55
C GLU A 63 11.39 13.22 -12.64
N ASP A 64 12.20 12.25 -12.20
CA ASP A 64 11.83 10.83 -12.16
C ASP A 64 10.67 10.60 -11.20
N SER A 65 10.72 11.24 -10.03
CA SER A 65 9.63 11.22 -9.06
C SER A 65 8.34 11.79 -9.66
N TYR A 66 8.43 12.88 -10.42
CA TYR A 66 7.30 13.50 -11.10
C TYR A 66 6.69 12.56 -12.13
N VAL A 67 7.51 11.98 -13.01
CA VAL A 67 7.05 11.08 -14.06
C VAL A 67 6.41 9.82 -13.47
N MET A 68 7.02 9.21 -12.46
CA MET A 68 6.43 8.04 -11.78
C MET A 68 5.10 8.40 -11.13
N PHE A 69 5.05 9.52 -10.41
CA PHE A 69 3.83 10.01 -9.78
C PHE A 69 2.72 10.29 -10.79
N GLU A 70 3.04 10.95 -11.91
CA GLU A 70 2.11 11.20 -13.00
C GLU A 70 1.48 9.90 -13.53
N LYS A 71 2.30 8.86 -13.78
CA LYS A 71 1.78 7.57 -14.27
C LYS A 71 0.86 6.89 -13.27
N VAL A 72 1.20 6.92 -11.99
CA VAL A 72 0.34 6.38 -10.93
C VAL A 72 -0.98 7.18 -10.87
N MET A 73 -0.90 8.51 -10.88
CA MET A 73 -2.08 9.37 -10.87
C MET A 73 -2.96 9.17 -12.10
N ALA A 74 -2.39 8.99 -13.28
CA ALA A 74 -3.15 8.71 -14.50
C ALA A 74 -4.00 7.43 -14.39
N ALA A 75 -3.54 6.44 -13.63
CA ALA A 75 -4.27 5.19 -13.39
C ALA A 75 -5.38 5.35 -12.34
N ILE A 76 -5.17 6.20 -11.31
CA ILE A 76 -6.10 6.32 -10.16
C ILE A 76 -6.94 7.60 -10.15
N GLN A 77 -6.74 8.51 -11.10
CA GLN A 77 -7.42 9.81 -11.17
C GLN A 77 -8.96 9.74 -11.08
N GLY A 78 -9.57 8.64 -11.53
CA GLY A 78 -11.01 8.37 -11.37
C GLY A 78 -11.50 8.45 -9.92
N SER A 79 -10.63 8.18 -8.95
CA SER A 79 -10.92 8.26 -7.51
C SER A 79 -10.76 9.65 -6.90
N TYR A 80 -10.25 10.61 -7.67
CA TYR A 80 -10.01 11.99 -7.24
C TYR A 80 -10.92 13.02 -7.94
N HIS A 81 -11.65 12.62 -8.98
CA HIS A 81 -12.58 13.52 -9.65
C HIS A 81 -13.74 13.93 -8.73
N ILE A 82 -13.90 15.24 -8.57
CA ILE A 82 -15.05 15.86 -7.90
C ILE A 82 -15.84 16.59 -8.98
N ASN A 83 -17.12 16.29 -9.10
CA ASN A 83 -18.02 17.00 -10.01
C ASN A 83 -18.17 18.45 -9.57
N ASP A 84 -18.37 19.35 -10.53
CA ASP A 84 -18.78 20.75 -10.33
C ASP A 84 -17.73 21.74 -9.78
N LEU A 85 -16.45 21.37 -9.74
CA LEU A 85 -15.37 22.29 -9.37
C LEU A 85 -14.29 22.37 -10.45
N THR A 86 -14.47 23.26 -11.43
CA THR A 86 -13.37 23.73 -12.28
C THR A 86 -12.63 24.84 -11.54
N PRO A 87 -11.39 24.62 -11.07
CA PRO A 87 -10.60 25.72 -10.51
C PRO A 87 -10.34 26.78 -11.59
N SER A 88 -10.32 28.03 -11.15
CA SER A 88 -9.89 29.18 -11.96
C SER A 88 -8.49 28.92 -12.53
N SER A 89 -8.13 29.60 -13.62
CA SER A 89 -6.78 29.62 -14.20
C SER A 89 -5.66 29.99 -13.21
N THR A 90 -6.04 30.50 -12.03
CA THR A 90 -5.15 30.83 -10.90
C THR A 90 -5.06 29.73 -9.83
N GLY A 91 -5.71 28.58 -9.99
CA GLY A 91 -5.72 27.46 -9.02
C GLY A 91 -6.72 27.61 -7.87
N TYR A 92 -7.49 28.69 -7.83
CA TYR A 92 -8.54 28.92 -6.83
C TYR A 92 -9.84 28.21 -7.23
N PHE A 93 -10.47 27.52 -6.28
CA PHE A 93 -11.82 26.98 -6.48
C PHE A 93 -12.84 28.13 -6.48
N PRO A 94 -13.72 28.25 -7.51
CA PRO A 94 -14.73 29.30 -7.53
C PRO A 94 -15.74 29.09 -6.39
N THR A 95 -16.00 30.16 -5.63
CA THR A 95 -16.97 30.19 -4.52
C THR A 95 -18.43 30.11 -4.99
N GLN A 96 -18.69 30.02 -6.30
CA GLN A 96 -20.03 30.05 -6.89
C GLN A 96 -20.28 28.79 -7.72
N MET A 97 -21.17 27.94 -7.21
CA MET A 97 -21.75 26.81 -7.93
C MET A 97 -22.73 27.37 -8.98
N SER A 98 -22.33 27.43 -10.24
CA SER A 98 -23.28 27.64 -11.33
C SER A 98 -24.05 26.32 -11.55
N PRO A 99 -25.39 26.29 -11.48
CA PRO A 99 -26.16 25.09 -11.79
C PRO A 99 -26.21 24.93 -13.31
N THR A 100 -25.10 24.54 -13.92
CA THR A 100 -25.10 24.08 -15.30
C THR A 100 -25.52 22.62 -15.32
N HIS A 101 -26.68 22.36 -15.91
CA HIS A 101 -27.17 21.04 -16.32
C HIS A 101 -26.17 20.38 -17.28
N SER A 102 -25.07 19.88 -16.75
CA SER A 102 -24.26 18.84 -17.39
C SER A 102 -24.74 17.50 -16.84
N PRO A 103 -24.82 16.45 -17.68
CA PRO A 103 -25.24 15.14 -17.22
C PRO A 103 -24.29 14.74 -16.09
N ILE A 104 -24.87 14.42 -14.93
CA ILE A 104 -24.18 14.01 -13.71
C ILE A 104 -23.10 12.99 -14.11
N SER A 105 -21.84 13.41 -14.19
CA SER A 105 -20.74 12.49 -14.44
C SER A 105 -20.66 11.63 -13.18
N GLU A 106 -21.12 10.39 -13.22
CA GLU A 106 -21.08 9.53 -12.04
C GLU A 106 -19.67 9.50 -11.45
N ASN A 107 -19.57 9.64 -10.13
CA ASN A 107 -18.29 9.61 -9.43
C ASN A 107 -17.62 8.25 -9.71
N GLN A 108 -16.57 8.23 -10.53
CA GLN A 108 -16.04 7.00 -11.15
C GLN A 108 -15.64 5.95 -10.11
N VAL A 109 -15.15 6.35 -8.94
CA VAL A 109 -14.84 5.41 -7.86
C VAL A 109 -16.09 4.77 -7.25
N LEU A 110 -17.22 5.47 -7.19
CA LEU A 110 -18.48 4.87 -6.77
C LEU A 110 -18.95 3.83 -7.79
N THR A 111 -18.89 4.15 -9.09
CA THR A 111 -19.22 3.19 -10.16
C THR A 111 -18.29 1.98 -10.13
N GLN A 112 -16.99 2.19 -9.89
CA GLN A 112 -16.02 1.11 -9.74
C GLN A 112 -16.32 0.24 -8.52
N LEU A 113 -16.64 0.84 -7.37
CA LEU A 113 -16.98 0.10 -6.16
C LEU A 113 -18.29 -0.67 -6.30
N GLU A 114 -19.30 -0.11 -6.97
CA GLU A 114 -20.53 -0.83 -7.28
C GLU A 114 -20.25 -2.02 -8.21
N TRP A 115 -19.38 -1.85 -9.20
CA TRP A 115 -18.93 -2.96 -10.04
C TRP A 115 -18.18 -4.03 -9.25
N ILE A 116 -17.25 -3.65 -8.35
CA ILE A 116 -16.55 -4.58 -7.47
C ILE A 116 -17.55 -5.35 -6.61
N LYS A 117 -18.51 -4.66 -6.01
CA LYS A 117 -19.55 -5.24 -5.17
C LYS A 117 -20.36 -6.29 -5.93
N GLU A 118 -20.93 -5.91 -7.07
CA GLU A 118 -21.87 -6.75 -7.81
C GLU A 118 -21.20 -7.86 -8.62
N LYS A 119 -20.02 -7.59 -9.21
CA LYS A 119 -19.35 -8.52 -10.13
C LYS A 119 -18.27 -9.37 -9.49
N LEU A 120 -17.65 -8.89 -8.42
CA LEU A 120 -16.58 -9.62 -7.74
C LEU A 120 -17.00 -10.09 -6.36
N PHE A 121 -17.47 -9.21 -5.48
CA PHE A 121 -17.67 -9.57 -4.08
C PHE A 121 -18.88 -10.50 -3.88
N ALA A 122 -20.07 -10.09 -4.31
CA ALA A 122 -21.30 -10.86 -4.08
C ALA A 122 -21.25 -12.29 -4.67
N PRO A 123 -20.70 -12.53 -5.88
CA PRO A 123 -20.58 -13.90 -6.42
C PRO A 123 -19.51 -14.76 -5.74
N ASN A 124 -18.42 -14.16 -5.22
CA ASN A 124 -17.27 -14.90 -4.69
C ASN A 124 -17.32 -15.16 -3.17
N ASP A 125 -18.17 -14.45 -2.42
CA ASP A 125 -18.46 -14.71 -1.00
C ASP A 125 -19.87 -14.22 -0.61
N PRO A 126 -20.93 -14.94 -1.04
CA PRO A 126 -22.30 -14.49 -0.84
C PRO A 126 -22.71 -14.41 0.63
N GLU A 127 -22.13 -15.24 1.50
CA GLU A 127 -22.40 -15.23 2.95
C GLU A 127 -21.89 -13.94 3.59
N LEU A 128 -20.62 -13.58 3.35
CA LEU A 128 -20.06 -12.34 3.87
C LEU A 128 -20.75 -11.11 3.27
N PHE A 129 -21.07 -11.16 1.97
CA PHE A 129 -21.81 -10.08 1.31
C PHE A 129 -23.18 -9.85 1.96
N GLN A 130 -23.99 -10.90 2.16
CA GLN A 130 -25.29 -10.80 2.80
C GLN A 130 -25.20 -10.31 4.25
N HIS A 131 -24.16 -10.70 4.99
CA HIS A 131 -23.92 -10.22 6.35
C HIS A 131 -23.69 -8.71 6.38
N LEU A 132 -22.81 -8.18 5.52
CA LEU A 132 -22.56 -6.73 5.45
C LEU A 132 -23.80 -5.96 4.98
N VAL A 133 -24.57 -6.50 4.03
CA VAL A 133 -25.86 -5.90 3.61
C VAL A 133 -26.86 -5.87 4.76
N LYS A 134 -26.97 -6.94 5.56
CA LYS A 134 -27.86 -7.01 6.72
C LYS A 134 -27.48 -5.98 7.80
N LEU A 135 -26.19 -5.69 7.94
CA LEU A 135 -25.67 -4.67 8.84
C LEU A 135 -25.73 -3.25 8.25
N ASP A 136 -26.23 -3.07 7.02
CA ASP A 136 -26.24 -1.79 6.31
C ASP A 136 -24.83 -1.17 6.14
N ILE A 137 -23.81 -2.02 5.99
CA ILE A 137 -22.42 -1.61 5.75
C ILE A 137 -22.17 -1.61 4.24
N SER A 138 -22.16 -0.41 3.66
CA SER A 138 -21.93 -0.23 2.23
C SER A 138 -20.44 -0.16 1.87
N LEU A 139 -20.03 -0.81 0.77
CA LEU A 139 -18.63 -0.87 0.31
C LEU A 139 -17.95 0.51 0.15
N PRO A 140 -18.63 1.57 -0.34
CA PRO A 140 -18.05 2.92 -0.42
C PRO A 140 -17.62 3.54 0.90
N LEU A 141 -18.17 3.11 2.05
CA LEU A 141 -17.82 3.68 3.37
C LEU A 141 -16.32 3.57 3.67
N PHE A 142 -15.68 2.48 3.24
CA PHE A 142 -14.25 2.24 3.42
C PHE A 142 -13.50 2.13 2.08
N GLY A 143 -14.15 1.62 1.04
CA GLY A 143 -13.53 1.32 -0.26
C GLY A 143 -13.02 2.54 -1.02
N ILE A 144 -13.65 3.71 -0.87
CA ILE A 144 -13.17 4.96 -1.52
C ILE A 144 -11.75 5.27 -1.07
N ARG A 145 -11.50 5.18 0.24
CA ARG A 145 -10.18 5.47 0.82
C ARG A 145 -9.15 4.44 0.37
N TRP A 146 -9.51 3.15 0.37
CA TRP A 146 -8.63 2.07 -0.05
C TRP A 146 -8.16 2.27 -1.50
N LEU A 147 -9.08 2.54 -2.43
CA LEU A 147 -8.75 2.74 -3.84
C LEU A 147 -8.00 4.06 -4.07
N ARG A 148 -8.48 5.15 -3.47
CA ARG A 148 -7.88 6.49 -3.64
C ARG A 148 -6.44 6.54 -3.18
N LEU A 149 -6.12 5.87 -2.06
CA LEU A 149 -4.77 5.88 -1.49
C LEU A 149 -3.95 4.64 -1.85
N LEU A 150 -4.39 3.84 -2.84
CA LEU A 150 -3.76 2.57 -3.23
C LEU A 150 -3.34 1.72 -2.03
N PHE A 151 -4.26 1.60 -1.06
CA PHE A 151 -4.11 0.83 0.19
C PHE A 151 -3.00 1.32 1.15
N GLY A 152 -2.41 2.50 0.91
CA GLY A 152 -1.28 3.03 1.67
C GLY A 152 -1.56 3.33 3.15
N ARG A 153 -2.82 3.32 3.57
CA ARG A 153 -3.22 3.45 4.98
C ARG A 153 -3.60 2.13 5.65
N GLU A 154 -3.72 1.04 4.90
CA GLU A 154 -4.10 -0.27 5.46
C GLU A 154 -2.88 -1.12 5.79
N PHE A 155 -1.77 -0.89 5.07
CA PHE A 155 -0.57 -1.70 5.18
C PHE A 155 0.64 -0.85 5.60
N PRO A 156 1.55 -1.41 6.41
CA PRO A 156 2.83 -0.75 6.67
C PRO A 156 3.63 -0.62 5.36
N LEU A 157 4.54 0.35 5.29
CA LEU A 157 5.22 0.69 4.03
C LEU A 157 5.87 -0.52 3.35
N GLN A 158 6.50 -1.44 4.09
CA GLN A 158 7.14 -2.61 3.49
C GLN A 158 6.15 -3.52 2.75
N ASP A 159 5.01 -3.82 3.36
CA ASP A 159 3.96 -4.63 2.73
C ASP A 159 3.28 -3.85 1.60
N LEU A 160 3.11 -2.54 1.77
CA LEU A 160 2.59 -1.66 0.71
C LEU A 160 3.46 -1.72 -0.54
N LEU A 161 4.79 -1.68 -0.40
CA LEU A 161 5.70 -1.75 -1.55
C LEU A 161 5.58 -3.10 -2.28
N VAL A 162 5.49 -4.22 -1.55
CA VAL A 162 5.27 -5.55 -2.15
C VAL A 162 3.91 -5.62 -2.87
N LEU A 163 2.88 -5.02 -2.28
CA LEU A 163 1.57 -4.92 -2.92
C LEU A 163 1.62 -4.06 -4.20
N TRP A 164 2.37 -2.96 -4.18
CA TRP A 164 2.55 -2.07 -5.33
C TRP A 164 3.34 -2.75 -6.45
N ASP A 165 4.36 -3.55 -6.14
CA ASP A 165 5.04 -4.38 -7.15
C ASP A 165 4.04 -5.27 -7.90
N ALA A 166 3.13 -5.93 -7.17
CA ALA A 166 2.09 -6.75 -7.77
C ALA A 166 1.12 -5.92 -8.63
N ILE A 167 0.68 -4.74 -8.15
CA ILE A 167 -0.22 -3.85 -8.89
C ILE A 167 0.44 -3.33 -10.17
N PHE A 168 1.70 -2.90 -10.10
CA PHE A 168 2.43 -2.29 -11.21
C PHE A 168 2.88 -3.34 -12.23
N SER A 169 3.09 -4.59 -11.82
CA SER A 169 3.44 -5.69 -12.73
C SER A 169 2.38 -5.99 -13.80
N GLU A 170 1.12 -5.62 -13.58
CA GLU A 170 0.03 -5.80 -14.55
C GLU A 170 0.03 -4.73 -15.66
N GLY A 171 0.74 -3.62 -15.47
CA GLY A 171 0.76 -2.48 -16.38
C GLY A 171 -0.03 -1.28 -15.86
N THR A 172 -0.44 -0.38 -16.75
CA THR A 172 -0.83 1.00 -16.39
C THR A 172 -2.28 1.19 -15.95
N LYS A 173 -3.13 0.16 -16.00
CA LYS A 173 -4.56 0.25 -15.66
C LYS A 173 -4.92 -0.25 -14.26
N PHE A 174 -3.97 -0.84 -13.55
CA PHE A 174 -4.10 -1.30 -12.16
C PHE A 174 -5.35 -2.14 -11.87
N HIS A 175 -5.81 -3.01 -12.79
CA HIS A 175 -7.04 -3.79 -12.59
C HIS A 175 -6.99 -4.71 -11.36
N LEU A 176 -5.80 -5.15 -10.94
CA LEU A 176 -5.59 -5.94 -9.72
C LEU A 176 -6.20 -5.30 -8.46
N VAL A 177 -6.27 -3.95 -8.37
CA VAL A 177 -6.81 -3.25 -7.20
C VAL A 177 -8.26 -3.66 -6.89
N ASN A 178 -9.05 -3.97 -7.92
CA ASN A 178 -10.43 -4.43 -7.78
C ASN A 178 -10.51 -5.77 -7.02
N TYR A 179 -9.57 -6.67 -7.31
CA TYR A 179 -9.48 -7.98 -6.70
C TYR A 179 -8.85 -7.92 -5.30
N ILE A 180 -7.92 -6.99 -5.09
CA ILE A 180 -7.31 -6.73 -3.76
C ILE A 180 -8.39 -6.31 -2.75
N VAL A 181 -9.35 -5.44 -3.13
CA VAL A 181 -10.48 -5.06 -2.25
C VAL A 181 -11.22 -6.30 -1.73
N VAL A 182 -11.55 -7.25 -2.63
CA VAL A 182 -12.27 -8.47 -2.26
C VAL A 182 -11.36 -9.43 -1.48
N ALA A 183 -10.09 -9.56 -1.86
CA ALA A 183 -9.11 -10.36 -1.14
C ALA A 183 -8.96 -9.90 0.32
N MET A 184 -8.89 -8.58 0.54
CA MET A 184 -8.85 -7.98 1.87
C MET A 184 -10.09 -8.31 2.70
N LEU A 185 -11.29 -8.22 2.13
CA LEU A 185 -12.53 -8.61 2.82
C LEU A 185 -12.51 -10.10 3.20
N LYS A 186 -12.07 -10.97 2.27
CA LYS A 186 -11.97 -12.41 2.50
C LYS A 186 -10.94 -12.77 3.56
N ALA A 187 -9.88 -11.98 3.69
CA ALA A 187 -8.82 -12.21 4.66
C ALA A 187 -9.28 -12.01 6.13
N ILE A 188 -10.16 -11.03 6.36
CA ILE A 188 -10.77 -10.76 7.68
C ILE A 188 -12.18 -11.35 7.82
N ARG A 189 -12.60 -12.21 6.88
CA ARG A 189 -13.95 -12.80 6.78
C ARG A 189 -14.47 -13.36 8.09
N HIS A 190 -13.66 -14.17 8.76
CA HIS A 190 -14.09 -14.84 9.99
C HIS A 190 -14.41 -13.85 11.10
N GLN A 191 -13.62 -12.78 11.22
CA GLN A 191 -13.85 -11.71 12.19
C GLN A 191 -15.14 -10.95 11.85
N LEU A 192 -15.31 -10.55 10.59
CA LEU A 192 -16.51 -9.86 10.13
C LEU A 192 -17.81 -10.64 10.39
N LEU A 193 -17.84 -11.94 10.05
CA LEU A 193 -19.02 -12.78 10.27
C LEU A 193 -19.37 -12.99 11.75
N SER A 194 -18.38 -12.90 12.63
CA SER A 194 -18.58 -13.02 14.08
C SER A 194 -18.92 -11.70 14.78
N SER A 195 -18.85 -10.58 14.07
CA SER A 195 -18.95 -9.22 14.62
C SER A 195 -20.29 -8.56 14.30
N ASP A 196 -20.66 -7.58 15.13
CA ASP A 196 -21.80 -6.70 14.89
C ASP A 196 -21.42 -5.51 13.99
N TYR A 197 -22.35 -4.55 13.83
CA TYR A 197 -22.13 -3.37 13.00
C TYR A 197 -20.88 -2.56 13.40
N THR A 198 -20.75 -2.26 14.69
CA THR A 198 -19.71 -1.35 15.20
C THR A 198 -18.35 -2.01 15.09
N ASP A 199 -18.25 -3.29 15.43
CA ASP A 199 -17.00 -4.04 15.34
C ASP A 199 -16.58 -4.24 13.87
N CYS A 200 -17.52 -4.56 12.98
CA CYS A 200 -17.25 -4.66 11.54
C CYS A 200 -16.72 -3.34 10.97
N LEU A 201 -17.40 -2.22 11.26
CA LEU A 201 -17.00 -0.92 10.75
C LEU A 201 -15.62 -0.51 11.30
N THR A 202 -15.38 -0.77 12.59
CA THR A 202 -14.07 -0.50 13.22
C THR A 202 -12.96 -1.27 12.52
N LEU A 203 -13.18 -2.57 12.25
CA LEU A 203 -12.22 -3.45 11.58
C LEU A 203 -11.96 -3.03 10.12
N LEU A 204 -12.98 -2.58 9.40
CA LEU A 204 -12.85 -2.11 8.00
C LEU A 204 -12.18 -0.74 7.90
N MET A 205 -12.40 0.14 8.88
CA MET A 205 -11.79 1.47 8.93
C MET A 205 -10.36 1.45 9.47
N HIS A 206 -10.05 0.47 10.33
CA HIS A 206 -8.72 0.24 10.91
C HIS A 206 -8.29 -1.20 10.61
N TYR A 207 -7.88 -1.42 9.35
CA TYR A 207 -7.52 -2.75 8.88
C TYR A 207 -6.38 -3.36 9.73
N PRO A 208 -6.40 -4.67 10.02
CA PRO A 208 -5.34 -5.29 10.82
C PRO A 208 -3.95 -5.07 10.23
N THR A 209 -3.00 -4.66 11.05
CA THR A 209 -1.62 -4.39 10.63
C THR A 209 -0.77 -5.65 10.52
N ILE A 210 -1.18 -6.74 11.16
CA ILE A 210 -0.50 -8.04 11.12
C ILE A 210 -1.25 -8.89 10.10
N MET A 211 -0.89 -8.73 8.83
CA MET A 211 -1.48 -9.46 7.71
C MET A 211 -0.37 -10.03 6.83
N ASP A 212 -0.55 -11.25 6.35
CA ASP A 212 0.33 -11.81 5.34
C ASP A 212 -0.02 -11.20 3.98
N ILE A 213 0.83 -10.28 3.50
CA ILE A 213 0.59 -9.60 2.23
C ILE A 213 0.61 -10.56 1.04
N SER A 214 1.40 -11.65 1.11
CA SER A 214 1.43 -12.67 0.07
C SER A 214 0.08 -13.38 -0.03
N TYR A 215 -0.58 -13.66 1.10
CA TYR A 215 -1.94 -14.20 1.09
C TYR A 215 -2.94 -13.27 0.37
N ILE A 216 -2.85 -11.96 0.60
CA ILE A 216 -3.73 -10.97 -0.07
C ILE A 216 -3.48 -10.97 -1.58
N ILE A 217 -2.21 -10.92 -1.99
CA ILE A 217 -1.81 -10.90 -3.41
C ILE A 217 -2.24 -12.19 -4.10
N ASP A 218 -1.94 -13.35 -3.52
CA ASP A 218 -2.30 -14.66 -4.08
C ASP A 218 -3.82 -14.82 -4.19
N THR A 219 -4.57 -14.36 -3.18
CA THR A 219 -6.05 -14.35 -3.22
C THR A 219 -6.56 -13.46 -4.35
N ALA A 220 -5.98 -12.26 -4.52
CA ALA A 220 -6.38 -11.33 -5.57
C ALA A 220 -6.07 -11.89 -6.97
N LEU A 221 -4.89 -12.48 -7.15
CA LEU A 221 -4.49 -13.13 -8.40
C LEU A 221 -5.38 -14.33 -8.74
N HIS A 222 -5.71 -15.16 -7.73
CA HIS A 222 -6.66 -16.26 -7.89
C HIS A 222 -8.06 -15.76 -8.27
N LEU A 223 -8.57 -14.70 -7.64
CA LEU A 223 -9.88 -14.12 -7.99
C LEU A 223 -9.90 -13.57 -9.42
N LYS A 224 -8.76 -13.06 -9.91
CA LYS A 224 -8.60 -12.50 -11.25
C LYS A 224 -8.52 -13.58 -12.33
N ASP A 225 -7.68 -14.60 -12.12
CA ASP A 225 -7.56 -15.74 -13.02
C ASP A 225 -7.41 -17.06 -12.24
N PRO A 226 -8.55 -17.70 -11.88
CA PRO A 226 -8.55 -18.94 -11.12
C PRO A 226 -7.87 -20.12 -11.83
N LYS A 227 -7.66 -20.03 -13.16
CA LYS A 227 -7.01 -21.09 -13.94
C LYS A 227 -5.49 -20.97 -13.90
N ALA A 228 -4.98 -19.74 -13.87
CA ALA A 228 -3.55 -19.47 -13.80
C ALA A 228 -3.00 -19.54 -12.36
N PHE A 229 -3.80 -19.15 -11.36
CA PHE A 229 -3.36 -19.08 -9.97
C PHE A 229 -4.21 -19.99 -9.08
N SER A 230 -3.54 -20.85 -8.31
CA SER A 230 -4.21 -21.72 -7.33
C SER A 230 -4.70 -20.92 -6.13
N LYS A 231 -5.78 -21.38 -5.50
CA LYS A 231 -6.27 -20.79 -4.25
C LYS A 231 -5.19 -20.87 -3.15
N PRO A 232 -4.91 -19.78 -2.42
CA PRO A 232 -3.91 -19.81 -1.36
C PRO A 232 -4.30 -20.80 -0.26
N THR A 233 -3.31 -21.56 0.20
CA THR A 233 -3.46 -22.61 1.23
C THR A 233 -3.06 -22.11 2.62
N MET A 234 -2.35 -20.97 2.68
CA MET A 234 -1.89 -20.36 3.93
C MET A 234 -3.00 -19.56 4.61
N THR A 235 -2.84 -19.30 5.92
CA THR A 235 -3.78 -18.47 6.67
C THR A 235 -3.47 -16.99 6.46
N PRO A 236 -4.48 -16.10 6.46
CA PRO A 236 -4.27 -14.65 6.27
C PRO A 236 -3.40 -13.99 7.35
N PHE A 237 -3.34 -14.61 8.53
CA PHE A 237 -2.54 -14.16 9.66
C PHE A 237 -1.28 -15.03 9.77
N PRO A 238 -0.09 -14.42 9.94
CA PRO A 238 1.14 -15.14 10.19
C PRO A 238 0.99 -16.07 11.39
N GLN A 239 1.30 -17.36 11.21
CA GLN A 239 1.35 -18.32 12.31
C GLN A 239 2.68 -18.15 13.04
N PHE A 240 2.65 -17.61 14.25
CA PHE A 240 3.82 -17.65 15.11
C PHE A 240 4.01 -19.09 15.61
N PRO A 241 5.23 -19.65 15.55
CA PRO A 241 5.48 -20.96 16.14
C PRO A 241 5.13 -20.88 17.63
N SER A 242 4.17 -21.70 18.03
CA SER A 242 3.82 -21.84 19.44
C SER A 242 5.06 -22.34 20.21
N PRO A 243 5.34 -21.82 21.42
CA PRO A 243 6.39 -22.39 22.24
C PRO A 243 6.02 -23.85 22.50
N SER A 244 6.81 -24.77 21.96
CA SER A 244 6.67 -26.18 22.28
C SER A 244 6.91 -26.35 23.78
N HIS A 245 5.89 -26.77 24.51
CA HIS A 245 6.09 -27.33 25.84
C HIS A 245 7.05 -28.51 25.69
N PRO A 246 8.21 -28.52 26.37
CA PRO A 246 9.04 -29.71 26.39
C PRO A 246 8.33 -30.74 27.26
N GLU A 247 7.73 -31.75 26.62
CA GLU A 247 7.32 -32.99 27.27
C GLU A 247 8.51 -33.56 28.06
N GLY A 248 8.23 -33.92 29.32
CA GLY A 248 9.21 -34.26 30.32
C GLY A 248 10.19 -35.34 29.88
N ARG A 249 11.45 -34.93 29.68
CA ARG A 249 12.58 -35.85 29.63
C ARG A 249 13.19 -35.93 31.02
N ILE A 250 12.95 -37.03 31.71
CA ILE A 250 13.62 -37.38 32.97
C ILE A 250 15.13 -37.38 32.73
N ILE A 251 15.83 -36.38 33.26
CA ILE A 251 17.29 -36.33 33.26
C ILE A 251 17.76 -37.21 34.43
N LYS A 252 18.35 -38.37 34.13
CA LYS A 252 19.22 -39.07 35.08
C LYS A 252 20.52 -38.28 35.17
N GLU A 253 20.76 -37.64 36.32
CA GLU A 253 22.04 -37.03 36.64
C GLU A 253 23.15 -38.08 36.65
N THR A 254 24.14 -37.93 35.78
CA THR A 254 25.46 -38.52 35.97
C THR A 254 26.50 -37.42 35.90
N ASN A 255 27.09 -37.14 37.06
CA ASN A 255 28.16 -36.18 37.28
C ASN A 255 29.41 -36.51 36.43
N LYS A 256 29.86 -35.56 35.60
CA LYS A 256 31.25 -35.50 35.12
C LYS A 256 31.67 -34.03 34.87
N PRO A 257 32.90 -33.60 35.23
CA PRO A 257 33.34 -32.21 35.13
C PRO A 257 33.67 -31.80 33.67
N PRO A 258 33.83 -30.49 33.39
CA PRO A 258 33.83 -29.94 32.04
C PRO A 258 35.18 -30.09 31.35
N ASP A 259 35.19 -30.64 30.14
CA ASP A 259 36.38 -30.62 29.27
C ASP A 259 36.31 -29.42 28.33
N LYS A 260 37.46 -28.74 28.23
CA LYS A 260 37.66 -27.50 27.50
C LYS A 260 37.90 -27.80 26.03
N GLY A 261 37.15 -27.13 25.16
CA GLY A 261 37.57 -26.91 23.78
C GLY A 261 36.68 -27.58 22.73
N LYS A 262 35.79 -26.78 22.16
CA LYS A 262 35.48 -26.73 20.72
C LYS A 262 34.59 -25.51 20.47
N LYS A 263 35.09 -24.59 19.64
CA LYS A 263 34.33 -23.44 19.12
C LYS A 263 33.09 -23.98 18.37
N PRO A 264 31.88 -23.44 18.59
CA PRO A 264 30.76 -23.81 17.73
C PRO A 264 30.96 -23.21 16.34
N LEU A 265 30.75 -24.06 15.35
CA LEU A 265 30.74 -23.76 13.92
C LEU A 265 29.69 -22.66 13.66
N ARG A 266 30.13 -21.54 13.09
CA ARG A 266 29.27 -20.42 12.70
C ARG A 266 28.51 -20.82 11.43
N ILE A 267 27.23 -21.18 11.57
CA ILE A 267 26.32 -21.26 10.43
C ILE A 267 26.07 -19.81 9.97
N PRO A 268 26.25 -19.44 8.69
CA PRO A 268 25.96 -18.10 8.24
C PRO A 268 24.44 -17.93 8.13
N ASN A 269 23.86 -17.05 8.96
CA ASN A 269 22.55 -16.49 8.67
C ASN A 269 22.69 -15.55 7.46
N SER A 270 22.39 -16.07 6.27
CA SER A 270 22.11 -15.25 5.09
C SER A 270 20.69 -14.68 5.19
N THR A 271 20.44 -13.85 6.20
CA THR A 271 19.32 -12.90 6.18
C THR A 271 19.97 -11.55 5.97
N SER A 272 19.99 -11.20 4.69
CA SER A 272 20.90 -10.30 4.01
C SER A 272 21.02 -8.92 4.64
N GLN A 273 22.22 -8.33 4.59
CA GLN A 273 22.51 -6.94 4.95
C GLN A 273 21.51 -5.93 4.32
N VAL A 274 20.86 -6.31 3.23
CA VAL A 274 19.72 -5.63 2.61
C VAL A 274 18.59 -5.31 3.61
N SER A 275 18.19 -6.24 4.48
CA SER A 275 17.11 -6.01 5.47
C SER A 275 17.48 -4.95 6.53
N LEU A 276 18.76 -4.88 6.91
CA LEU A 276 19.25 -3.85 7.83
C LEU A 276 19.38 -2.49 7.12
N ARG A 277 19.77 -2.46 5.84
CA ARG A 277 19.85 -1.25 5.00
C ARG A 277 18.48 -0.64 4.72
N PHE A 278 17.47 -1.46 4.44
CA PHE A 278 16.08 -1.02 4.34
C PHE A 278 15.60 -0.39 5.65
N ARG A 279 15.97 -0.95 6.81
CA ARG A 279 15.56 -0.41 8.12
C ARG A 279 16.22 0.93 8.47
N SER A 280 17.48 1.15 8.07
CA SER A 280 18.15 2.44 8.28
C SER A 280 17.62 3.53 7.35
N GLY A 281 17.46 3.23 6.05
CA GLY A 281 16.86 4.16 5.09
C GLY A 281 15.41 4.50 5.43
N LEU A 282 14.64 3.54 5.95
CA LEU A 282 13.27 3.74 6.43
C LEU A 282 13.20 4.69 7.62
N LYS A 283 14.19 4.64 8.54
CA LYS A 283 14.22 5.54 9.70
C LYS A 283 14.52 6.98 9.27
N ASP A 284 15.58 7.18 8.49
CA ASP A 284 15.97 8.52 8.02
C ASP A 284 14.90 9.15 7.12
N PHE A 285 14.24 8.35 6.28
CA PHE A 285 13.14 8.83 5.47
C PHE A 285 11.87 9.10 6.28
N LYS A 286 11.51 8.24 7.24
CA LYS A 286 10.35 8.47 8.12
C LYS A 286 10.53 9.76 8.91
N ASP A 287 11.73 10.07 9.37
CA ASP A 287 12.03 11.32 10.08
C ASP A 287 11.93 12.54 9.14
N LYS A 288 12.45 12.44 7.91
CA LYS A 288 12.31 13.50 6.88
C LYS A 288 10.86 13.69 6.42
N MET A 289 10.09 12.61 6.27
CA MET A 289 8.69 12.65 5.87
C MET A 289 7.78 13.14 6.98
N LEU A 290 8.02 12.75 8.23
CA LEU A 290 7.29 13.27 9.37
C LEU A 290 7.51 14.77 9.50
N MET A 291 8.74 15.23 9.25
CA MET A 291 9.05 16.66 9.17
C MET A 291 8.27 17.35 8.04
N VAL A 292 8.25 16.81 6.82
CA VAL A 292 7.50 17.38 5.69
C VAL A 292 5.99 17.33 5.89
N CYS A 293 5.44 16.24 6.43
CA CYS A 293 4.01 16.10 6.73
C CYS A 293 3.57 17.05 7.85
N ASN A 294 4.39 17.23 8.90
CA ASN A 294 4.13 18.22 9.95
C ASN A 294 4.16 19.63 9.35
N GLN A 295 5.14 19.92 8.49
CA GLN A 295 5.26 21.22 7.85
C GLN A 295 4.13 21.50 6.84
N LEU A 296 3.62 20.48 6.16
CA LEU A 296 2.42 20.59 5.33
C LEU A 296 1.15 20.71 6.17
N SER A 297 1.04 20.00 7.29
CA SER A 297 -0.09 20.11 8.23
C SER A 297 -0.13 21.48 8.91
N ASP A 298 1.02 22.09 9.19
CA ASP A 298 1.11 23.41 9.79
C ASP A 298 0.85 24.52 8.74
N ASN A 299 1.28 24.30 7.49
CA ASN A 299 0.95 25.21 6.37
C ASN A 299 -0.49 25.08 5.85
N LEU A 300 -1.19 23.99 6.16
CA LEU A 300 -2.63 23.81 5.89
C LEU A 300 -3.52 24.22 7.07
N LYS A 301 -2.94 24.67 8.18
CA LYS A 301 -3.65 25.21 9.35
C LYS A 301 -3.40 26.72 9.48
N PHE A 302 -3.89 27.55 8.57
CA PHE A 302 -4.15 28.95 8.93
C PHE A 302 -5.31 29.53 8.12
N GLU A 303 -6.20 30.19 8.90
CA GLU A 303 -7.18 31.24 8.56
C GLU A 303 -8.43 30.88 7.73
#